data_AF-A0A1F2TZ14-F1
#
_entry.id   AF-A0A1F2TZ14-F1
#
_cell.length_a   1.000
_cell.length_b   1.000
_cell.length_c   1.000
_cell.angle_alpha   90.00
_cell.angle_beta   90.00
_cell.angle_gamma   90.00
#
_symmetry.space_group_name_H-M   'P 1'
#
loop_
_entity.id
_entity.type
_entity.pdbx_description
1 polymer ?
#
loop_
_entity_poly.entity_id
_entity_poly.type
_entity_poly.pdbx_seq_one_letter_code
_entity_poly.pdbx_strand_id
1 'polypeptide(L)'
;MIDFDVIAAFVDGERVNARALADALGSAEGREYLIDVVALREVALVPAEPGSGAVARPRGPARIARWIGVAAALLVALAAGYQTGLSRSPARATAAAAPAVRTDAAPPAPTVVIKLEPGAAWRDVEKGGRP
;
A
#
# COMPACT_ATOMS: atom_id res chain seq x y z
N MET A 1 3.75 9.87 17.19
CA MET A 1 3.59 9.50 15.77
C MET A 1 4.94 8.93 15.34
N ILE A 2 4.98 7.71 14.83
CA ILE A 2 6.24 7.09 14.40
C ILE A 2 6.68 7.79 13.12
N ASP A 3 7.93 8.23 13.10
CA ASP A 3 8.53 8.86 11.92
C ASP A 3 9.21 7.77 11.09
N PHE A 4 8.54 7.32 10.02
CA PHE A 4 9.05 6.28 9.14
C PHE A 4 10.14 6.81 8.19
N ASP A 5 10.22 8.14 7.99
CA ASP A 5 11.19 8.75 7.08
C ASP A 5 12.62 8.54 7.60
N VAL A 6 12.82 8.52 8.93
CA VAL A 6 14.13 8.22 9.53
C VAL A 6 14.60 6.80 9.24
N ILE A 7 13.68 5.85 9.09
CA ILE A 7 14.00 4.46 8.75
C ILE A 7 14.34 4.36 7.26
N ALA A 8 13.56 5.02 6.39
CA ALA A 8 13.83 5.07 4.96
C ALA A 8 15.21 5.70 4.67
N ALA A 9 15.49 6.87 5.25
CA ALA A 9 16.78 7.55 5.13
C ALA A 9 17.95 6.67 5.62
N PHE A 10 17.75 5.90 6.70
CA PHE A 10 18.76 4.95 7.18
C PHE A 10 19.03 3.83 6.16
N VAL A 11 17.99 3.27 5.55
CA VAL A 11 18.11 2.20 4.53
C VAL A 11 18.80 2.71 3.26
N ASP A 12 18.59 3.98 2.91
CA ASP A 12 19.25 4.65 1.79
C ASP A 12 20.71 5.03 2.10
N GLY A 13 21.17 4.81 3.33
CA GLY A 13 22.54 5.09 3.78
C GLY A 13 22.78 6.55 4.15
N GLU A 14 21.72 7.33 4.34
CA GLU A 14 21.81 8.72 4.77
C GLU A 14 22.16 8.83 6.26
N ARG A 15 22.65 10.01 6.66
CA ARG A 15 22.95 10.30 8.07
C ARG A 15 21.67 10.56 8.84
N VAL A 16 21.38 9.71 9.81
CA VAL A 16 20.20 9.83 10.68
C VAL A 16 20.58 10.04 12.15
N ASN A 17 19.67 10.65 12.92
CA ASN A 17 19.83 10.76 14.36
C ASN A 17 19.61 9.39 15.03
N ALA A 18 20.62 8.89 15.74
CA ALA A 18 20.57 7.56 16.36
C ALA A 18 19.43 7.38 17.37
N ARG A 19 19.06 8.44 18.10
CA ARG A 19 17.99 8.39 19.09
C ARG A 19 16.62 8.34 18.42
N ALA A 20 16.41 9.14 17.37
CA ALA A 20 15.19 9.10 16.58
C ALA A 20 14.99 7.74 15.89
N LEU A 21 16.07 7.16 15.35
CA LEU A 21 16.02 5.81 14.80
C LEU A 21 15.69 4.75 15.87
N ALA A 22 16.31 4.84 17.05
CA ALA A 22 16.02 3.93 18.16
C ALA A 22 14.55 4.03 18.62
N ASP A 23 14.01 5.25 18.72
CA ASP A 23 12.63 5.50 19.09
C ASP A 23 11.66 4.93 18.04
N ALA A 24 11.95 5.12 16.75
CA ALA A 24 11.15 4.57 15.65
C ALA A 24 11.13 3.02 15.66
N LEU A 25 12.31 2.39 15.82
CA LEU A 25 12.45 0.93 15.90
C LEU A 25 11.97 0.31 17.23
N GLY A 26 11.72 1.13 18.25
CA GLY A 26 11.14 0.69 19.52
C GLY A 26 9.72 0.14 19.34
N SER A 27 8.98 0.66 18.38
CA SER A 27 7.62 0.21 18.03
C SER A 27 7.61 -1.10 17.20
N ALA A 28 6.52 -1.87 17.29
CA ALA A 28 6.34 -3.06 16.46
C ALA A 28 6.21 -2.69 14.97
N GLU A 29 5.42 -1.66 14.68
CA GLU A 29 5.17 -1.10 13.35
C GLU A 29 6.46 -0.60 12.68
N GLY A 30 7.35 0.09 13.42
CA GLY A 30 8.64 0.55 12.89
C GLY A 30 9.58 -0.59 12.50
N ARG A 31 9.58 -1.71 13.25
CA ARG A 31 10.38 -2.88 12.89
C ARG A 31 9.81 -3.63 11.68
N GLU A 32 8.48 -3.72 11.59
CA GLU A 32 7.81 -4.31 10.44
C GLU A 32 8.09 -3.48 9.18
N TYR A 33 7.99 -2.15 9.29
CA TYR A 33 8.35 -1.24 8.21
C TYR A 33 9.81 -1.44 7.76
N LEU A 34 10.78 -1.51 8.68
CA LEU A 34 12.18 -1.77 8.32
C LEU A 34 12.35 -3.08 7.51
N ILE A 35 11.64 -4.14 7.90
CA ILE A 35 11.68 -5.42 7.18
C ILE A 35 11.15 -5.25 5.76
N ASP A 36 10.05 -4.53 5.60
CA ASP A 36 9.42 -4.29 4.29
C ASP A 36 10.32 -3.49 3.35
N VAL A 37 10.92 -2.38 3.81
CA VAL A 37 11.82 -1.57 2.96
C VAL A 37 13.09 -2.34 2.59
N VAL A 38 13.65 -3.16 3.49
CA VAL A 38 14.80 -4.02 3.17
C VAL A 38 14.41 -5.08 2.14
N ALA A 39 13.25 -5.73 2.29
CA ALA A 39 12.77 -6.72 1.34
C ALA A 39 12.54 -6.10 -0.06
N LEU A 40 11.95 -4.91 -0.13
CA LEU A 40 11.77 -4.16 -1.38
C LEU A 40 13.12 -3.82 -2.04
N ARG A 41 14.11 -3.41 -1.24
CA ARG A 41 15.46 -3.10 -1.74
C ARG A 41 16.14 -4.33 -2.33
N GLU A 42 16.02 -5.48 -1.70
CA GLU A 42 16.57 -6.74 -2.24
C GLU A 42 15.91 -7.11 -3.57
N VAL A 43 14.59 -6.94 -3.70
CA VAL A 43 13.87 -7.18 -4.96
C VAL A 43 14.31 -6.20 -6.05
N ALA A 44 14.46 -4.92 -5.72
CA ALA A 44 14.88 -3.88 -6.66
C ALA A 44 16.34 -4.04 -7.11
N LEU A 45 17.20 -4.58 -6.24
CA LEU A 45 18.61 -4.83 -6.53
C LEU A 45 18.85 -6.13 -7.29
N VAL A 46 17.84 -6.99 -7.50
CA VAL A 46 17.97 -8.12 -8.43
C VAL A 46 18.13 -7.53 -9.83
N PRO A 47 19.33 -7.58 -10.43
CA PRO A 47 19.50 -7.08 -11.78
C PRO A 47 18.60 -7.90 -12.70
N ALA A 48 17.91 -7.24 -13.62
CA ALA A 48 17.17 -7.86 -14.70
C ALA A 48 18.14 -8.49 -15.72
N GLU A 49 19.03 -9.36 -15.24
CA GLU A 49 19.90 -10.16 -16.07
C GLU A 49 19.12 -11.39 -16.53
N PRO A 50 18.93 -11.59 -17.84
CA PRO A 50 18.37 -12.83 -18.34
C PRO A 50 19.44 -13.93 -18.17
N GLY A 51 19.38 -14.63 -17.04
CA GLY A 51 20.15 -15.83 -16.80
C GLY A 51 21.61 -15.57 -16.44
N SER A 52 21.89 -15.42 -15.15
CA SER A 52 23.21 -15.72 -14.61
C SER A 52 23.05 -16.61 -13.39
N GLY A 53 23.43 -17.87 -13.56
CA GLY A 53 23.30 -18.92 -12.57
C GLY A 53 24.14 -18.61 -11.34
N ALA A 54 23.50 -18.10 -10.29
CA ALA A 54 24.03 -18.23 -8.95
C ALA A 54 24.20 -19.73 -8.66
N VAL A 55 25.43 -20.17 -8.38
CA VAL A 55 25.71 -21.53 -7.92
C VAL A 55 24.95 -21.73 -6.61
N ALA A 56 23.76 -22.30 -6.73
CA ALA A 56 22.91 -22.63 -5.60
C ALA A 56 23.65 -23.67 -4.76
N ARG A 57 24.13 -23.29 -3.57
CA ARG A 57 24.38 -24.27 -2.51
C ARG A 57 23.14 -25.16 -2.44
N PRO A 58 23.26 -26.50 -2.47
CA PRO A 58 22.09 -27.37 -2.41
C PRO A 58 21.34 -27.07 -1.12
N ARG A 59 20.22 -26.36 -1.26
CA ARG A 59 19.31 -26.08 -0.16
C ARG A 59 18.63 -27.41 0.12
N GLY A 60 19.01 -28.04 1.24
CA GLY A 60 18.48 -29.34 1.63
C GLY A 60 16.95 -29.39 1.58
N PRO A 61 16.35 -30.58 1.40
CA PRO A 61 14.91 -30.75 1.14
C PRO A 61 14.02 -30.12 2.23
N ALA A 62 14.54 -29.97 3.45
CA ALA A 62 13.86 -29.31 4.57
C ALA A 62 13.55 -27.82 4.31
N ARG A 63 14.40 -27.10 3.56
CA ARG A 63 14.16 -25.67 3.27
C ARG A 63 13.08 -25.51 2.20
N ILE A 64 13.06 -26.39 1.21
CA ILE A 64 12.02 -26.43 0.16
C ILE A 64 10.68 -26.81 0.78
N ALA A 65 10.65 -27.84 1.63
CA ALA A 65 9.44 -28.24 2.36
C ALA A 65 8.89 -27.11 3.24
N ARG A 66 9.75 -26.32 3.88
CA ARG A 66 9.33 -25.15 4.67
C ARG A 66 8.67 -24.08 3.80
N TRP A 67 9.22 -23.77 2.63
CA TRP A 67 8.61 -22.79 1.72
C TRP A 67 7.29 -23.27 1.12
N ILE A 68 7.18 -24.57 0.82
CA ILE A 68 5.91 -25.19 0.39
C ILE A 68 4.87 -25.07 1.50
N GLY A 69 5.25 -25.31 2.76
CA GLY A 69 4.36 -25.14 3.91
C GLY A 69 3.85 -23.72 4.07
N VAL A 70 4.73 -22.71 3.92
CA VAL A 70 4.35 -21.29 3.99
C VAL A 70 3.41 -20.91 2.84
N ALA A 71 3.72 -21.34 1.61
CA ALA A 71 2.85 -21.09 0.46
C ALA A 71 1.47 -21.73 0.61
N ALA A 72 1.40 -22.97 1.12
CA ALA A 72 0.15 -23.65 1.41
C ALA A 72 -0.67 -22.91 2.48
N ALA A 73 -0.03 -22.44 3.55
CA ALA A 73 -0.70 -21.67 4.60
C ALA A 73 -1.28 -20.34 4.06
N LEU A 74 -0.55 -19.64 3.19
CA LEU A 74 -1.03 -18.43 2.53
C LEU A 74 -2.24 -18.70 1.62
N LEU A 75 -2.19 -19.76 0.81
CA LEU A 75 -3.33 -20.15 -0.03
C LEU A 75 -4.57 -20.51 0.80
N VAL A 76 -4.39 -21.21 1.91
CA VAL A 76 -5.49 -21.55 2.84
C VAL A 76 -6.07 -20.28 3.47
N ALA A 77 -5.24 -19.36 3.94
CA ALA A 77 -5.69 -18.10 4.50
C ALA A 77 -6.44 -17.25 3.46
N LEU A 78 -5.95 -17.19 2.22
CA LEU A 78 -6.59 -16.46 1.13
C LEU A 78 -7.94 -17.08 0.75
N ALA A 79 -8.01 -18.40 0.62
CA ALA A 79 -9.23 -19.12 0.31
C ALA A 79 -10.29 -18.99 1.42
N ALA A 80 -9.87 -19.09 2.69
CA ALA A 80 -10.75 -18.91 3.84
C ALA A 80 -11.27 -17.47 3.93
N GLY A 81 -10.40 -16.48 3.70
CA GLY A 81 -10.79 -15.07 3.63
C GLY A 81 -11.79 -14.79 2.51
N TYR A 82 -11.54 -15.34 1.32
CA TYR A 82 -12.42 -15.19 0.15
C TYR A 82 -13.81 -15.79 0.38
N GLN A 83 -13.89 -17.02 0.93
CA GLN A 83 -15.16 -17.67 1.25
C GLN A 83 -15.96 -16.92 2.33
N THR A 84 -15.26 -16.40 3.35
CA THR A 84 -15.87 -15.57 4.38
C THR A 84 -16.39 -14.26 3.80
N GLY A 85 -15.67 -13.65 2.86
CA GLY A 85 -16.09 -12.45 2.12
C GLY A 85 -17.33 -12.67 1.26
N LEU A 86 -17.42 -13.79 0.56
CA LEU A 86 -18.62 -14.17 -0.21
C LEU A 86 -19.84 -14.38 0.69
N SER A 87 -19.65 -15.03 1.84
CA SER A 87 -20.74 -15.26 2.81
C SER A 87 -21.19 -13.98 3.53
N ARG A 88 -20.33 -12.95 3.55
CA ARG A 88 -20.60 -11.61 4.08
C ARG A 88 -20.92 -10.58 3.00
N SER A 89 -21.19 -11.00 1.77
CA SER A 89 -22.12 -10.24 0.94
C SER A 89 -23.52 -10.60 1.40
N PRO A 90 -24.13 -9.89 2.38
CA PRO A 90 -25.57 -9.86 2.38
C PRO A 90 -25.92 -9.36 0.99
N ALA A 91 -26.72 -10.16 0.28
CA ALA A 91 -27.50 -9.68 -0.84
C ALA A 91 -27.86 -8.24 -0.54
N ARG A 92 -27.34 -7.32 -1.38
CA ARG A 92 -27.91 -6.01 -1.69
C ARG A 92 -29.06 -5.78 -0.75
N ALA A 93 -28.76 -5.24 0.44
CA ALA A 93 -29.78 -4.94 1.42
C ALA A 93 -30.86 -4.26 0.61
N THR A 94 -32.00 -4.94 0.54
CA THR A 94 -33.25 -4.41 0.03
C THR A 94 -33.22 -2.95 0.40
N ALA A 95 -33.26 -2.08 -0.61
CA ALA A 95 -33.45 -0.66 -0.39
C ALA A 95 -34.60 -0.58 0.61
N ALA A 96 -34.26 -0.39 1.88
CA ALA A 96 -35.21 -0.02 2.89
C ALA A 96 -35.76 1.25 2.29
N ALA A 97 -37.02 1.19 1.90
CA ALA A 97 -37.73 2.32 1.38
C ALA A 97 -37.46 3.46 2.36
N ALA A 98 -36.54 4.35 1.98
CA ALA A 98 -36.47 5.65 2.60
C ALA A 98 -37.91 6.17 2.51
N PRO A 99 -38.49 6.71 3.59
CA PRO A 99 -39.75 7.42 3.45
C PRO A 99 -39.54 8.38 2.28
N ALA A 100 -40.33 8.20 1.22
CA ALA A 100 -40.30 9.05 0.07
C ALA A 100 -40.70 10.44 0.58
N VAL A 101 -39.71 11.23 0.96
CA VAL A 101 -39.86 12.67 1.10
C VAL A 101 -40.13 13.11 -0.32
N ARG A 102 -41.42 13.26 -0.65
CA ARG A 102 -41.87 13.97 -1.84
C ARG A 102 -41.42 15.41 -1.65
N THR A 103 -40.18 15.71 -2.01
CA THR A 103 -39.80 17.07 -2.35
C THR A 103 -40.35 17.32 -3.74
N ASP A 104 -41.60 17.79 -3.81
CA ASP A 104 -42.21 18.38 -5.03
C ASP A 104 -41.50 19.68 -5.46
N ALA A 105 -40.36 20.01 -4.85
CA ALA A 105 -39.52 21.12 -5.24
C ALA A 105 -38.54 20.65 -6.32
N ALA A 106 -38.75 21.14 -7.54
CA ALA A 106 -37.75 21.07 -8.60
C ALA A 106 -36.40 21.58 -8.03
N PRO A 107 -35.29 20.86 -8.25
CA PRO A 107 -33.99 21.30 -7.75
C PRO A 107 -33.72 22.72 -8.24
N PRO A 108 -33.21 23.62 -7.38
CA PRO A 108 -32.90 24.99 -7.79
C PRO A 108 -31.92 24.95 -8.97
N ALA A 109 -32.15 25.82 -9.96
CA ALA A 109 -31.28 25.89 -11.13
C ALA A 109 -29.84 26.14 -10.67
N PRO A 110 -28.84 25.46 -11.28
CA PRO A 110 -27.44 25.67 -10.92
C PRO A 110 -27.09 27.13 -11.11
N THR A 111 -26.56 27.76 -10.06
CA THR A 111 -26.27 29.20 -10.05
C THR A 111 -25.01 29.54 -10.84
N VAL A 112 -24.11 28.56 -11.02
CA VAL A 112 -22.86 28.72 -11.78
C VAL A 112 -22.55 27.41 -12.50
N VAL A 113 -22.37 27.49 -13.82
CA VAL A 113 -21.81 26.40 -14.63
C VAL A 113 -20.39 26.80 -15.01
N ILE A 114 -19.40 26.14 -14.41
CA ILE A 114 -17.99 26.33 -14.79
C ILE A 114 -17.75 25.49 -16.04
N LYS A 115 -17.62 26.15 -17.19
CA LYS A 115 -17.17 25.50 -18.43
C LYS A 115 -15.66 25.38 -18.40
N LEU A 116 -15.17 24.15 -18.29
CA LEU A 116 -13.75 23.84 -18.45
C LEU A 116 -13.48 23.72 -19.96
N GLU A 117 -12.83 24.72 -20.55
CA GLU A 117 -12.35 24.61 -21.93
C GLU A 117 -11.07 23.76 -21.98
N PRO A 118 -10.98 22.77 -22.88
CA PRO A 118 -9.75 21.99 -23.06
C PRO A 118 -8.57 22.91 -23.39
N GLY A 119 -7.60 23.00 -22.48
CA GLY A 119 -6.41 23.85 -22.63
C GLY A 119 -6.43 25.17 -21.84
N ALA A 120 -7.53 25.54 -21.19
CA ALA A 120 -7.62 26.74 -20.36
C ALA A 120 -7.18 26.45 -18.91
N ALA A 121 -5.85 26.43 -18.73
CA ALA A 121 -5.13 26.76 -17.49
C ALA A 121 -5.33 25.86 -16.26
N TRP A 122 -4.83 24.62 -16.33
CA TRP A 122 -4.13 24.09 -15.15
C TRP A 122 -2.77 24.78 -15.10
N ARG A 123 -2.51 25.63 -14.08
CA ARG A 123 -1.17 26.14 -13.80
C ARG A 123 -0.75 25.58 -12.46
N ASP A 124 0.15 24.61 -12.48
CA ASP A 124 0.90 24.24 -11.29
C ASP A 124 1.77 25.43 -10.92
N VAL A 125 1.33 26.19 -9.92
CA VAL A 125 2.17 27.18 -9.26
C VAL A 125 3.13 26.39 -8.39
N GLU A 126 4.32 26.07 -8.94
CA GLU A 126 5.44 25.57 -8.15
C GLU A 126 5.72 26.57 -7.02
N LYS A 127 5.32 26.18 -5.82
CA LYS A 127 5.52 26.97 -4.63
C LYS A 127 6.93 26.69 -4.11
N GLY A 128 7.90 27.50 -4.54
CA GLY A 128 9.14 27.68 -3.81
C GLY A 128 10.41 27.56 -4.64
N GLY A 129 10.80 28.68 -5.23
CA GLY A 129 12.15 28.87 -5.77
C GLY A 129 12.58 30.32 -5.61
N ARG A 130 12.95 30.71 -4.39
CA ARG A 130 13.88 31.83 -4.19
C ARG A 130 15.04 31.36 -3.30
N PRO A 131 16.29 31.64 -3.68
CA PRO A 131 17.43 31.54 -2.77
C PRO A 131 17.32 32.57 -1.64
#